data_AF-A0A0C9RRS7-F1
#
_entry.id   AF-A0A0C9RRS7-F1
#
_cell.length_a   1.000
_cell.length_b   1.000
_cell.length_c   1.000
_cell.angle_alpha   90.00
_cell.angle_beta   90.00
_cell.angle_gamma   90.00
#
_symmetry.space_group_name_H-M   'P 1'
#
loop_
_entity.id
_entity.type
_entity.pdbx_description
1 polymer ?
#
loop_
_entity_poly.entity_id
_entity_poly.type
_entity_poly.pdbx_seq_one_letter_code
_entity_poly.pdbx_strand_id
1 'polypeptide(L)'
;MEEKSGLMMPLAEKIESGRELMKKLNIYKDVPGVGKLSRKINQEIRFLEKVRSTDSVKREHLHSTNLIHLTALVERLLSSKNPAEVLKPFKFPDSETRLTIDIICDGGATWIKVIARNARALTLISLGNGGYGQKSILDHAKSHLKCATLHPHHYKPPNIIFYFAYGIETTLYSQLEKLGVFIEGDLIEREDICPGGGTRENPEAGASSAPKSENARTKNLIVASSPSPQFEISPLLQPAVSSTVTVSLNLDVSTLLAYVSNMTNGHAKFRYLEDLLTLQAEWERSRPLKPFLHKLFHGNCKSSGPVAKG
;
A
#
# COMPACT_ATOMS: atom_id res chain seq x y z
N MET A 1 -11.05 -2.36 42.09
CA MET A 1 -10.18 -3.55 41.90
C MET A 1 -10.64 -4.40 40.71
N GLU A 2 -11.94 -4.56 40.51
CA GLU A 2 -12.56 -5.37 39.43
C GLU A 2 -12.22 -4.90 38.01
N GLU A 3 -12.28 -3.59 37.75
CA GLU A 3 -11.94 -3.01 36.43
C GLU A 3 -10.46 -3.19 36.05
N LYS A 4 -9.56 -3.26 37.05
CA LYS A 4 -8.11 -3.47 36.85
C LYS A 4 -7.79 -4.92 36.47
N SER A 5 -8.45 -5.87 37.14
CA SER A 5 -8.33 -7.30 36.80
C SER A 5 -8.82 -7.58 35.38
N GLY A 6 -9.88 -6.89 34.95
CA GLY A 6 -10.45 -7.02 33.59
C GLY A 6 -9.55 -6.55 32.44
N LEU A 7 -8.55 -5.69 32.69
CA LEU A 7 -7.65 -5.16 31.66
C LEU A 7 -6.38 -6.01 31.46
N MET A 8 -6.04 -6.86 32.43
CA MET A 8 -4.82 -7.68 32.37
C MET A 8 -4.90 -8.78 31.31
N MET A 9 -6.07 -9.40 31.14
CA MET A 9 -6.29 -10.45 30.14
C MET A 9 -6.21 -9.91 28.70
N PRO A 10 -6.93 -8.83 28.32
CA PRO A 10 -6.76 -8.19 27.01
C PRO A 10 -5.33 -7.73 26.73
N LEU A 11 -4.60 -7.26 27.74
CA LEU A 11 -3.20 -6.86 27.58
C LEU A 11 -2.31 -8.06 27.27
N ALA A 12 -2.53 -9.19 27.96
CA ALA A 12 -1.82 -10.44 27.68
C ALA A 12 -2.11 -10.96 26.26
N GLU A 13 -3.37 -10.89 25.81
CA GLU A 13 -3.76 -11.24 24.44
C GLU A 13 -3.05 -10.36 23.41
N LYS A 14 -2.94 -9.05 23.65
CA LYS A 14 -2.17 -8.14 22.76
C LYS A 14 -0.70 -8.51 22.68
N ILE A 15 -0.08 -8.84 23.81
CA ILE A 15 1.31 -9.29 23.86
C ILE A 15 1.49 -10.56 23.03
N GLU A 16 0.61 -11.55 23.21
CA GLU A 16 0.68 -12.81 22.47
C GLU A 16 0.44 -12.62 20.97
N SER A 17 -0.55 -11.80 20.60
CA SER A 17 -0.78 -11.38 19.21
C SER A 17 0.48 -10.78 18.59
N GLY A 18 1.19 -9.91 19.33
CA GLY A 18 2.49 -9.37 18.90
C GLY A 18 3.52 -10.47 18.63
N ARG A 19 3.61 -11.49 19.50
CA ARG A 19 4.53 -12.63 19.28
C ARG A 19 4.10 -13.48 18.08
N GLU A 20 2.80 -13.65 17.87
CA GLU A 20 2.28 -14.37 16.70
C GLU A 20 2.61 -13.65 15.39
N LEU A 21 2.51 -12.31 15.36
CA LEU A 21 2.93 -11.50 14.21
C LEU A 21 4.40 -11.72 13.87
N MET A 22 5.27 -11.82 14.88
CA MET A 22 6.69 -12.12 14.67
C MET A 22 6.90 -13.48 14.01
N LYS A 23 6.13 -14.50 14.42
CA LYS A 23 6.18 -15.84 13.79
C LYS A 23 5.74 -15.77 12.33
N LYS A 24 4.64 -15.08 12.04
CA LYS A 24 4.12 -14.90 10.66
C LYS A 24 5.12 -14.13 9.77
N LEU A 25 5.75 -13.09 10.32
CA LEU A 25 6.69 -12.24 9.59
C LEU A 25 7.98 -12.97 9.17
N ASN A 26 8.33 -14.07 9.85
CA ASN A 26 9.54 -14.85 9.57
C ASN A 26 9.58 -15.44 8.14
N ILE A 27 8.42 -15.62 7.50
CA ILE A 27 8.32 -16.07 6.09
C ILE A 27 9.03 -15.08 5.14
N TYR A 28 9.07 -13.80 5.50
CA TYR A 28 9.70 -12.74 4.73
C TYR A 28 11.02 -12.24 5.34
N LYS A 29 11.71 -13.07 6.14
CA LYS A 29 12.95 -12.67 6.82
C LYS A 29 14.03 -12.08 5.89
N ASP A 30 14.06 -12.53 4.64
CA ASP A 30 15.04 -12.12 3.63
C ASP A 30 14.61 -10.87 2.85
N VAL A 31 13.37 -10.40 3.04
CA VAL A 31 12.89 -9.15 2.41
C VAL A 31 13.52 -7.95 3.13
N PRO A 32 14.20 -7.06 2.40
CA PRO A 32 14.78 -5.85 2.98
C PRO A 32 13.76 -5.05 3.81
N GLY A 33 14.19 -4.61 5.00
CA GLY A 33 13.35 -3.85 5.94
C GLY A 33 12.49 -4.69 6.90
N VAL A 34 12.28 -5.99 6.65
CA VAL A 34 11.55 -6.86 7.57
C VAL A 34 12.22 -6.97 8.94
N GLY A 35 13.56 -6.95 9.00
CA GLY A 35 14.29 -6.88 10.27
C GLY A 35 14.00 -5.61 11.07
N LYS A 36 13.75 -4.47 10.40
CA LYS A 36 13.36 -3.20 11.03
C LYS A 36 11.92 -3.27 11.55
N LEU A 37 11.01 -3.85 10.78
CA LEU A 37 9.62 -4.09 11.21
C LEU A 37 9.58 -5.02 12.44
N SER A 38 10.35 -6.10 12.42
CA SER A 38 10.49 -7.05 13.53
C SER A 38 10.96 -6.37 14.82
N ARG A 39 11.92 -5.45 14.72
CA ARG A 39 12.40 -4.66 15.87
C ARG A 39 11.31 -3.75 16.44
N LYS A 40 10.50 -3.10 15.59
CA LYS A 40 9.37 -2.27 16.03
C LYS A 40 8.31 -3.08 16.77
N ILE A 41 7.96 -4.27 16.27
CA ILE A 41 7.03 -5.18 16.94
C ILE A 41 7.58 -5.60 18.31
N ASN A 42 8.83 -6.03 18.37
CA ASN A 42 9.48 -6.40 19.64
C ASN A 42 9.55 -5.24 20.64
N GLN A 43 9.78 -4.01 20.19
CA GLN A 43 9.78 -2.82 21.06
C GLN A 43 8.41 -2.60 21.68
N GLU A 44 7.35 -2.72 20.88
CA GLU A 44 5.97 -2.58 21.37
C GLU A 44 5.59 -3.71 22.34
N ILE A 45 5.97 -4.97 22.06
CA ILE A 45 5.77 -6.09 22.99
C ILE A 45 6.44 -5.80 24.34
N ARG A 46 7.71 -5.37 24.32
CA ARG A 46 8.45 -5.03 25.55
C ARG A 46 7.82 -3.89 26.32
N PHE A 47 7.29 -2.89 25.61
CA PHE A 47 6.54 -1.80 26.22
C PHE A 47 5.29 -2.33 26.95
N LEU A 48 4.48 -3.17 26.30
CA LEU A 48 3.28 -3.75 26.91
C LEU A 48 3.61 -4.71 28.06
N GLU A 49 4.68 -5.50 27.95
CA GLU A 49 5.19 -6.33 29.05
C GLU A 49 5.59 -5.49 30.26
N LYS A 50 6.27 -4.36 30.03
CA LYS A 50 6.62 -3.43 31.10
C LYS A 50 5.38 -2.83 31.75
N VAL A 51 4.42 -2.36 30.96
CA VAL A 51 3.14 -1.82 31.45
C VAL A 51 2.39 -2.85 32.31
N ARG A 52 2.39 -4.12 31.89
CA ARG A 52 1.81 -5.24 32.64
C ARG A 52 2.50 -5.44 34.00
N SER A 53 3.82 -5.25 34.07
CA SER A 53 4.61 -5.44 35.30
C SER A 53 4.43 -4.34 36.35
N THR A 54 4.03 -3.12 35.95
CA THR A 54 3.89 -1.96 36.84
C THR A 54 2.50 -1.80 37.48
N ASP A 55 1.56 -2.71 37.23
CA ASP A 55 0.15 -2.68 37.71
C ASP A 55 -0.60 -1.34 37.44
N SER A 56 -0.09 -0.56 36.48
CA SER A 56 -0.59 0.77 36.09
C SER A 56 -1.31 0.72 34.74
N VAL A 57 -2.03 -0.38 34.47
CA VAL A 57 -2.68 -0.62 33.18
C VAL A 57 -3.89 0.31 33.02
N LYS A 58 -3.94 0.99 31.88
CA LYS A 58 -5.02 1.89 31.48
C LYS A 58 -5.61 1.43 30.15
N ARG A 59 -6.88 1.78 29.89
CA ARG A 59 -7.56 1.49 28.61
C ARG A 59 -6.82 2.04 27.39
N GLU A 60 -6.17 3.19 27.53
CA GLU A 60 -5.36 3.80 26.46
C GLU A 60 -4.27 2.85 25.95
N HIS A 61 -3.64 2.05 26.83
CA HIS A 61 -2.62 1.08 26.40
C HIS A 61 -3.18 -0.04 25.52
N LEU A 62 -4.47 -0.33 25.58
CA LEU A 62 -5.14 -1.30 24.70
C LEU A 62 -5.64 -0.65 23.40
N HIS A 63 -6.16 0.57 23.48
CA HIS A 63 -6.81 1.25 22.36
C HIS A 63 -5.83 2.03 21.46
N SER A 64 -4.68 2.45 21.99
CA SER A 64 -3.68 3.26 21.28
C SER A 64 -2.31 2.59 21.22
N THR A 65 -2.23 1.27 21.36
CA THR A 65 -0.98 0.53 21.12
C THR A 65 -0.58 0.61 19.66
N ASN A 66 0.72 0.74 19.40
CA ASN A 66 1.24 0.69 18.03
C ASN A 66 1.05 -0.68 17.38
N LEU A 67 0.76 -1.73 18.16
CA LEU A 67 0.45 -3.06 17.63
C LEU A 67 -0.72 -3.02 16.66
N ILE A 68 -1.69 -2.11 16.81
CA ILE A 68 -2.82 -1.94 15.88
C ILE A 68 -2.30 -1.69 14.46
N HIS A 69 -1.42 -0.70 14.29
CA HIS A 69 -0.83 -0.40 12.98
C HIS A 69 0.14 -1.48 12.50
N LEU A 70 0.96 -2.03 13.41
CA LEU A 70 1.93 -3.07 13.06
C LEU A 70 1.24 -4.37 12.61
N THR A 71 0.10 -4.71 13.21
CA THR A 71 -0.76 -5.83 12.80
C THR A 71 -1.25 -5.64 11.38
N ALA A 72 -1.90 -4.51 11.11
CA ALA A 72 -2.40 -4.17 9.76
C ALA A 72 -1.27 -4.18 8.71
N LEU A 73 -0.07 -3.73 9.07
CA LEU A 73 1.09 -3.74 8.19
C LEU A 73 1.56 -5.16 7.87
N VAL A 74 1.65 -6.04 8.88
CA VAL A 74 2.05 -7.44 8.68
C VAL A 74 0.99 -8.21 7.89
N GLU A 75 -0.30 -8.03 8.21
CA GLU A 75 -1.41 -8.67 7.49
C GLU A 75 -1.45 -8.24 6.01
N ARG A 76 -1.25 -6.95 5.75
CA ARG A 76 -1.14 -6.45 4.38
C ARG A 76 0.08 -7.00 3.66
N LEU A 77 1.24 -7.10 4.34
CA LEU A 77 2.44 -7.69 3.78
C LEU A 77 2.22 -9.17 3.40
N LEU A 78 1.55 -9.94 4.26
CA LEU A 78 1.23 -11.35 4.00
C LEU A 78 0.32 -11.53 2.78
N SER A 79 -0.60 -10.60 2.57
CA SER A 79 -1.52 -10.58 1.42
C SER A 79 -0.91 -9.98 0.14
N SER A 80 0.29 -9.39 0.22
CA SER A 80 0.92 -8.71 -0.92
C SER A 80 1.67 -9.68 -1.83
N LYS A 81 1.56 -9.49 -3.14
CA LYS A 81 2.25 -10.33 -4.13
C LYS A 81 3.70 -9.90 -4.26
N ASN A 82 4.65 -10.82 -4.07
CA ASN A 82 6.09 -10.59 -4.26
C ASN A 82 6.60 -9.29 -3.60
N PRO A 83 6.53 -9.17 -2.26
CA PRO A 83 7.06 -8.00 -1.56
C PRO A 83 8.56 -7.86 -1.80
N ALA A 84 8.97 -6.66 -2.22
CA ALA A 84 10.35 -6.33 -2.56
C ALA A 84 11.08 -5.67 -1.39
N GLU A 85 10.40 -4.79 -0.63
CA GLU A 85 10.99 -4.07 0.49
C GLU A 85 9.90 -3.51 1.42
N VAL A 86 10.22 -3.31 2.70
CA VAL A 86 9.27 -2.85 3.73
C VAL A 86 9.87 -1.67 4.52
N LEU A 87 9.06 -0.69 4.91
CA LEU A 87 9.47 0.51 5.66
C LEU A 87 10.62 1.30 5.02
N LYS A 88 10.59 1.44 3.68
CA LYS A 88 11.62 2.11 2.91
C LYS A 88 11.47 3.64 2.98
N PRO A 89 12.50 4.37 3.42
CA PRO A 89 12.50 5.83 3.35
C PRO A 89 12.94 6.31 1.97
N PHE A 90 12.19 7.25 1.41
CA PHE A 90 12.53 8.03 0.23
C PHE A 90 12.78 9.48 0.63
N LYS A 91 13.71 10.14 -0.07
CA LYS A 91 14.07 11.54 0.18
C LYS A 91 13.44 12.42 -0.89
N PHE A 92 13.00 13.62 -0.54
CA PHE A 92 12.69 14.62 -1.56
C PHE A 92 14.01 15.32 -1.96
N PRO A 93 14.27 15.56 -3.25
CA PRO A 93 15.52 16.18 -3.72
C PRO A 93 15.82 17.53 -3.02
N ASP A 94 14.77 18.33 -2.79
CA ASP A 94 14.89 19.68 -2.25
C ASP A 94 14.54 19.75 -0.75
N SER A 95 14.52 18.63 -0.05
CA SER A 95 14.13 18.62 1.37
C SER A 95 14.77 17.49 2.16
N GLU A 96 15.22 17.81 3.37
CA GLU A 96 15.60 16.81 4.38
C GLU A 96 14.43 15.92 4.84
N THR A 97 13.20 16.28 4.46
CA THR A 97 12.03 15.47 4.76
C THR A 97 12.09 14.13 4.04
N ARG A 98 11.81 13.07 4.80
CA ARG A 98 11.74 11.71 4.29
C ARG A 98 10.32 11.21 4.31
N LEU A 99 9.92 10.55 3.24
CA LEU A 99 8.64 9.84 3.14
C LEU A 99 8.91 8.35 3.24
N THR A 100 8.29 7.69 4.22
CA THR A 100 8.43 6.24 4.38
C THR A 100 7.25 5.53 3.73
N ILE A 101 7.56 4.64 2.78
CA ILE A 101 6.62 3.71 2.17
C ILE A 101 6.61 2.43 3.01
N ASP A 102 5.42 1.93 3.31
CA ASP A 102 5.26 0.83 4.24
C ASP A 102 5.60 -0.50 3.58
N ILE A 103 5.05 -0.77 2.38
CA ILE A 103 5.35 -1.97 1.60
C ILE A 103 5.61 -1.57 0.14
N ILE A 104 6.64 -2.14 -0.46
CA ILE A 104 6.91 -2.09 -1.90
C ILE A 104 6.72 -3.51 -2.43
N CYS A 105 5.87 -3.68 -3.44
CA CYS A 105 5.58 -4.96 -4.05
C CYS A 105 5.62 -4.87 -5.58
N ASP A 106 5.28 -5.97 -6.25
CA ASP A 106 5.30 -6.07 -7.72
C ASP A 106 6.67 -5.67 -8.32
N GLY A 107 7.74 -6.10 -7.65
CA GLY A 107 9.11 -5.81 -8.06
C GLY A 107 9.55 -4.36 -7.91
N GLY A 108 8.73 -3.47 -7.33
CA GLY A 108 9.02 -2.04 -7.21
C GLY A 108 7.97 -1.13 -7.85
N ALA A 109 7.08 -1.69 -8.68
CA ALA A 109 6.08 -0.95 -9.43
C ALA A 109 4.88 -0.50 -8.60
N THR A 110 4.69 -1.05 -7.41
CA THR A 110 3.55 -0.73 -6.52
C THR A 110 4.04 -0.39 -5.13
N TRP A 111 3.59 0.74 -4.60
CA TRP A 111 3.87 1.22 -3.25
C TRP A 111 2.57 1.24 -2.45
N ILE A 112 2.59 0.59 -1.29
CA ILE A 112 1.45 0.53 -0.40
C ILE A 112 1.75 1.35 0.86
N LYS A 113 0.80 2.22 1.21
CA LYS A 113 0.73 2.89 2.50
C LYS A 113 -0.39 2.29 3.33
N VAL A 114 -0.07 1.82 4.53
CA VAL A 114 -1.04 1.21 5.44
C VAL A 114 -1.59 2.27 6.37
N ILE A 115 -2.91 2.42 6.38
CA ILE A 115 -3.67 3.37 7.17
C ILE A 115 -4.51 2.59 8.18
N ALA A 116 -4.05 2.57 9.42
CA ALA A 116 -4.71 1.89 10.54
C ALA A 116 -5.36 2.90 11.50
N ARG A 117 -6.05 3.91 10.96
CA ARG A 117 -6.76 4.94 11.72
C ARG A 117 -8.26 4.81 11.49
N ASN A 118 -9.06 5.22 12.47
CA ASN A 118 -10.51 5.23 12.38
C ASN A 118 -10.98 6.12 11.21
N ALA A 119 -11.92 5.62 10.39
CA ALA A 119 -12.42 6.28 9.20
C ALA A 119 -13.01 7.67 9.48
N ARG A 120 -13.84 7.81 10.52
CA ARG A 120 -14.49 9.08 10.89
C ARG A 120 -13.45 10.13 11.28
N ALA A 121 -12.42 9.73 12.02
CA ALA A 121 -11.32 10.63 12.39
C ALA A 121 -10.55 11.12 11.16
N LEU A 122 -10.34 10.25 10.15
CA LEU A 122 -9.71 10.62 8.90
C LEU A 122 -10.54 11.63 8.10
N THR A 123 -11.87 11.43 8.02
CA THR A 123 -12.77 12.38 7.36
C THR A 123 -12.76 13.73 8.05
N LEU A 124 -12.93 13.78 9.38
CA LEU A 124 -12.97 15.03 10.14
C LEU A 124 -11.71 15.87 9.93
N ILE A 125 -10.53 15.26 10.00
CA ILE A 125 -9.26 15.96 9.74
C ILE A 125 -9.20 16.48 8.31
N SER A 126 -9.70 15.72 7.34
CA SER A 126 -9.69 16.11 5.92
C SER A 126 -10.70 17.21 5.59
N LEU A 127 -11.73 17.39 6.41
CA LEU A 127 -12.68 18.50 6.34
C LEU A 127 -12.18 19.78 7.03
N GLY A 128 -10.96 19.78 7.56
CA GLY A 128 -10.36 20.94 8.23
C GLY A 128 -10.49 20.94 9.75
N ASN A 129 -11.10 19.91 10.35
CA ASN A 129 -11.21 19.77 11.81
C ASN A 129 -9.95 19.13 12.43
N GLY A 130 -8.80 19.27 11.76
CA GLY A 130 -7.50 18.84 12.27
C GLY A 130 -6.90 19.88 13.22
N GLY A 131 -5.99 19.44 14.08
CA GLY A 131 -5.16 20.37 14.87
C GLY A 131 -4.24 21.21 13.98
N TYR A 132 -3.78 22.36 14.49
CA TYR A 132 -2.83 23.20 13.76
C TYR A 132 -1.57 22.40 13.34
N GLY A 133 -1.23 22.46 12.05
CA GLY A 133 -0.10 21.72 11.47
C GLY A 133 -0.35 20.23 11.22
N GLN A 134 -1.53 19.69 11.56
CA GLN A 134 -1.88 18.30 11.28
C GLN A 134 -2.19 18.10 9.79
N LYS A 135 -1.44 17.21 9.14
CA LYS A 135 -1.67 16.84 7.73
C LYS A 135 -2.88 15.90 7.61
N SER A 136 -3.72 16.15 6.61
CA SER A 136 -4.84 15.28 6.24
C SER A 136 -4.37 14.07 5.42
N ILE A 137 -5.22 13.05 5.30
CA ILE A 137 -4.90 11.90 4.44
C ILE A 137 -4.75 12.32 2.96
N LEU A 138 -5.45 13.37 2.55
CA LEU A 138 -5.32 13.97 1.21
C LEU A 138 -3.93 14.60 1.02
N ASP A 139 -3.38 15.26 2.04
CA ASP A 139 -2.01 15.80 2.00
C ASP A 139 -0.96 14.69 1.95
N HIS A 140 -1.21 13.60 2.68
CA HIS A 140 -0.40 12.40 2.59
C HIS A 140 -0.45 11.84 1.16
N ALA A 141 -1.63 11.67 0.55
CA ALA A 141 -1.78 11.20 -0.82
C ALA A 141 -0.98 12.03 -1.83
N LYS A 142 -1.13 13.36 -1.80
CA LYS A 142 -0.37 14.28 -2.65
C LYS A 142 1.14 14.11 -2.47
N SER A 143 1.59 13.97 -1.23
CA SER A 143 3.02 13.77 -0.92
C SER A 143 3.54 12.45 -1.47
N HIS A 144 2.75 11.37 -1.41
CA HIS A 144 3.13 10.05 -1.92
C HIS A 144 3.19 10.05 -3.45
N LEU A 145 2.17 10.61 -4.11
CA LEU A 145 2.15 10.76 -5.57
C LEU A 145 3.34 11.58 -6.07
N LYS A 146 3.63 12.72 -5.43
CA LYS A 146 4.82 13.53 -5.74
C LYS A 146 6.12 12.76 -5.51
N CYS A 147 6.20 11.98 -4.43
CA CYS A 147 7.41 11.18 -4.16
C CYS A 147 7.61 10.07 -5.21
N ALA A 148 6.52 9.46 -5.67
CA ALA A 148 6.53 8.43 -6.70
C ALA A 148 7.07 8.94 -8.03
N THR A 149 6.67 10.15 -8.45
CA THR A 149 7.16 10.74 -9.71
C THR A 149 8.66 11.04 -9.68
N LEU A 150 9.20 11.33 -8.49
CA LEU A 150 10.64 11.59 -8.30
C LEU A 150 11.48 10.31 -8.21
N HIS A 151 10.86 9.15 -8.01
CA HIS A 151 11.54 7.85 -7.90
C HIS A 151 10.91 6.82 -8.83
N PRO A 152 11.03 7.01 -10.15
CA PRO A 152 10.42 6.10 -11.11
C PRO A 152 11.04 4.71 -11.01
N HIS A 153 10.20 3.69 -11.14
CA HIS A 153 10.59 2.29 -11.32
C HIS A 153 10.45 1.94 -12.80
N HIS A 154 11.56 1.56 -13.46
CA HIS A 154 11.60 1.35 -14.92
C HIS A 154 11.00 2.52 -15.71
N TYR A 155 11.41 3.74 -15.38
CA TYR A 155 10.96 5.00 -16.01
C TYR A 155 9.48 5.33 -15.84
N LYS A 156 8.76 4.61 -14.97
CA LYS A 156 7.36 4.91 -14.63
C LYS A 156 7.22 5.19 -13.14
N PRO A 157 6.46 6.22 -12.73
CA PRO A 157 6.09 6.36 -11.33
C PRO A 157 5.37 5.09 -10.85
N PRO A 158 5.70 4.56 -9.66
CA PRO A 158 4.99 3.42 -9.10
C PRO A 158 3.55 3.77 -8.77
N ASN A 159 2.66 2.78 -8.88
CA ASN A 159 1.28 2.89 -8.44
C ASN A 159 1.23 3.07 -6.93
N ILE A 160 0.41 4.02 -6.46
CA ILE A 160 0.24 4.26 -5.03
C ILE A 160 -1.08 3.64 -4.58
N ILE A 161 -1.00 2.73 -3.61
CA ILE A 161 -2.14 2.12 -2.94
C ILE A 161 -2.20 2.62 -1.50
N PHE A 162 -3.34 3.18 -1.09
CA PHE A 162 -3.63 3.42 0.32
C PHE A 162 -4.55 2.31 0.82
N TYR A 163 -4.05 1.49 1.74
CA TYR A 163 -4.78 0.40 2.36
C TYR A 163 -5.36 0.83 3.71
N PHE A 164 -6.68 0.90 3.83
CA PHE A 164 -7.41 1.30 5.03
C PHE A 164 -7.87 0.09 5.83
N ALA A 165 -7.16 -0.24 6.91
CA ALA A 165 -7.41 -1.43 7.72
C ALA A 165 -8.74 -1.39 8.50
N TYR A 166 -9.29 -0.19 8.72
CA TYR A 166 -10.56 0.02 9.43
C TYR A 166 -11.58 0.78 8.57
N GLY A 167 -11.48 0.58 7.26
CA GLY A 167 -12.33 1.17 6.25
C GLY A 167 -12.14 2.68 6.05
N ILE A 168 -12.91 3.20 5.11
CA ILE A 168 -12.88 4.59 4.66
C ILE A 168 -14.30 5.06 4.33
N GLU A 169 -14.64 6.29 4.74
CA GLU A 169 -15.93 6.88 4.37
C GLU A 169 -16.00 7.20 2.87
N THR A 170 -17.17 6.97 2.26
CA THR A 170 -17.40 7.12 0.82
C THR A 170 -17.00 8.48 0.24
N THR A 171 -17.23 9.55 1.01
CA THR A 171 -16.85 10.92 0.62
C THR A 171 -15.34 11.06 0.49
N LEU A 172 -14.58 10.55 1.46
CA LEU A 172 -13.13 10.60 1.48
C LEU A 172 -12.51 9.65 0.45
N TYR A 173 -13.13 8.48 0.24
CA TYR A 173 -12.76 7.55 -0.84
C TYR A 173 -12.79 8.29 -2.19
N SER A 174 -13.92 8.93 -2.50
CA SER A 174 -14.12 9.64 -3.77
C SER A 174 -13.09 10.76 -3.98
N GLN A 175 -12.66 11.44 -2.91
CA GLN A 175 -11.64 12.48 -2.99
C GLN A 175 -10.25 11.91 -3.26
N LEU A 176 -9.87 10.79 -2.63
CA LEU A 176 -8.58 10.14 -2.84
C LEU A 176 -8.47 9.50 -4.22
N GLU A 177 -9.56 8.90 -4.72
CA GLU A 177 -9.61 8.29 -6.04
C GLU A 177 -9.41 9.35 -7.13
N LYS A 178 -10.07 10.50 -7.01
CA LYS A 178 -9.89 11.65 -7.92
C LYS A 178 -8.46 12.20 -7.91
N LEU A 179 -7.70 12.04 -6.83
CA LEU A 179 -6.29 12.42 -6.79
C LEU A 179 -5.38 11.43 -7.53
N GLY A 180 -5.86 10.24 -7.88
CA GLY A 180 -5.10 9.20 -8.56
C GLY A 180 -4.43 8.19 -7.62
N VAL A 181 -4.89 8.07 -6.37
CA VAL A 181 -4.47 7.00 -5.45
C VAL A 181 -5.45 5.84 -5.57
N PHE A 182 -4.92 4.62 -5.70
CA PHE A 182 -5.74 3.41 -5.58
C PHE A 182 -6.04 3.14 -4.11
N ILE A 183 -7.28 2.75 -3.82
CA ILE A 183 -7.75 2.58 -2.45
C ILE A 183 -8.14 1.12 -2.26
N GLU A 184 -7.66 0.54 -1.16
CA GLU A 184 -8.08 -0.78 -0.71
C GLU A 184 -8.58 -0.69 0.73
N GLY A 185 -9.62 -1.45 1.07
CA GLY A 185 -10.26 -1.44 2.39
C GLY A 185 -11.77 -1.31 2.29
N ASP A 186 -12.45 -1.53 3.40
CA ASP A 186 -13.92 -1.54 3.42
C ASP A 186 -14.49 -0.13 3.25
N LEU A 187 -15.51 0.00 2.40
CA LEU A 187 -16.22 1.25 2.21
C LEU A 187 -17.27 1.40 3.32
N ILE A 188 -17.28 2.55 3.97
CA ILE A 188 -18.23 2.87 5.03
C ILE A 188 -19.16 3.97 4.50
N GLU A 189 -20.44 3.66 4.45
CA GLU A 189 -21.49 4.65 4.21
C GLU A 189 -21.73 5.41 5.51
N ARG A 190 -21.93 6.72 5.43
CA ARG A 190 -22.44 7.46 6.59
C ARG A 190 -23.87 7.01 6.79
N GLU A 191 -24.18 6.52 7.98
CA GLU A 191 -25.57 6.55 8.46
C GLU A 191 -25.94 8.02 8.60
N ASP A 192 -26.70 8.52 7.62
CA ASP A 192 -27.22 9.88 7.63
C ASP A 192 -28.07 10.07 8.89
N ILE A 193 -27.51 10.72 9.90
CA ILE A 193 -28.33 11.40 10.89
C ILE A 193 -28.96 12.57 10.14
N CYS A 194 -30.21 12.40 9.73
CA CYS A 194 -31.05 13.46 9.16
C CYS A 194 -30.89 14.75 9.98
N PRO A 195 -30.57 15.90 9.36
CA PRO A 195 -30.48 17.17 10.06
C PRO A 195 -31.90 17.69 10.33
N GLY A 196 -32.48 17.28 11.45
CA GLY A 196 -33.77 17.75 11.92
C GLY A 196 -33.85 17.67 13.44
N GLY A 197 -33.58 18.80 14.11
CA GLY A 197 -33.73 18.96 15.57
C GLY A 197 -32.41 19.25 16.27
N GLY A 198 -32.11 20.54 16.47
CA GLY A 198 -30.92 20.94 17.20
C GLY A 198 -30.97 20.55 18.67
N THR A 199 -29.91 19.95 19.18
CA THR A 199 -29.44 20.18 20.55
C THR A 199 -27.92 20.01 20.53
N ARG A 200 -27.21 21.02 21.06
CA ARG A 200 -25.76 20.98 21.26
C ARG A 200 -25.46 19.99 22.37
N GLU A 201 -24.70 18.93 22.09
CA GLU A 201 -24.13 18.09 23.13
C GLU A 201 -22.60 18.05 23.01
N ASN A 202 -21.96 18.35 24.15
CA ASN A 202 -20.52 18.30 24.39
C ASN A 202 -20.01 16.85 24.32
N PRO A 203 -18.75 16.62 23.91
CA PRO A 203 -18.17 15.27 23.90
C PRO A 203 -17.47 14.96 25.23
N GLU A 204 -18.14 14.29 26.16
CA GLU A 204 -17.49 13.56 27.27
C GLU A 204 -18.20 12.23 27.58
N ALA A 205 -17.40 11.16 27.62
CA ALA A 205 -17.52 9.91 28.38
C ALA A 205 -18.85 9.13 28.52
N GLY A 206 -18.80 7.82 28.17
CA GLY A 206 -19.32 6.77 29.05
C GLY A 206 -20.58 5.99 28.65
N ALA A 207 -20.39 4.67 28.48
CA ALA A 207 -21.27 3.56 28.84
C ALA A 207 -22.60 3.25 28.09
N SER A 208 -22.63 2.02 27.56
CA SER A 208 -23.67 0.96 27.67
C SER A 208 -25.10 1.20 27.17
N SER A 209 -25.49 0.44 26.13
CA SER A 209 -26.58 -0.57 26.23
C SER A 209 -26.83 -1.28 24.89
N ALA A 210 -27.03 -2.61 24.96
CA ALA A 210 -27.75 -3.42 23.96
C ALA A 210 -29.24 -3.50 24.39
N PRO A 211 -30.21 -4.15 23.69
CA PRO A 211 -30.10 -5.04 22.51
C PRO A 211 -31.27 -4.94 21.46
N LYS A 212 -31.28 -5.88 20.49
CA LYS A 212 -32.40 -6.40 19.63
C LYS A 212 -32.78 -5.55 18.40
N SER A 213 -33.27 -6.07 17.27
CA SER A 213 -33.48 -7.39 16.63
C SER A 213 -34.31 -7.09 15.35
N GLU A 214 -33.98 -7.70 14.20
CA GLU A 214 -34.82 -7.93 13.00
C GLU A 214 -35.41 -6.67 12.29
N ASN A 215 -35.54 -6.55 10.96
CA ASN A 215 -35.88 -7.52 9.93
C ASN A 215 -35.61 -6.89 8.53
N ALA A 216 -35.35 -7.75 7.55
CA ALA A 216 -35.44 -7.64 6.09
C ALA A 216 -35.73 -6.27 5.40
N ARG A 217 -35.07 -6.00 4.27
CA ARG A 217 -35.54 -6.41 2.92
C ARG A 217 -34.78 -5.66 1.80
N THR A 218 -34.07 -6.45 1.00
CA THR A 218 -33.47 -6.13 -0.31
C THR A 218 -34.48 -5.45 -1.25
N LYS A 219 -34.10 -4.34 -1.88
CA LYS A 219 -34.70 -3.88 -3.15
C LYS A 219 -33.67 -3.22 -4.06
N ASN A 220 -33.30 -3.95 -5.12
CA ASN A 220 -32.78 -3.42 -6.37
C ASN A 220 -33.83 -2.47 -7.01
N LEU A 221 -33.41 -1.31 -7.52
CA LEU A 221 -34.14 -0.65 -8.59
C LEU A 221 -33.19 0.01 -9.60
N ILE A 222 -33.35 -0.47 -10.83
CA ILE A 222 -32.87 0.05 -12.11
C ILE A 222 -33.93 1.04 -12.63
N VAL A 223 -33.55 2.25 -13.06
CA VAL A 223 -34.19 3.12 -14.07
C VAL A 223 -33.11 4.14 -14.50
N ALA A 224 -32.53 4.22 -15.70
CA ALA A 224 -32.98 4.26 -17.10
C ALA A 224 -33.54 5.62 -17.58
N SER A 225 -32.79 6.24 -18.52
CA SER A 225 -33.18 7.19 -19.61
C SER A 225 -33.65 8.62 -19.24
N SER A 226 -33.39 9.75 -19.94
CA SER A 226 -32.77 10.21 -21.22
C SER A 226 -33.11 11.75 -21.34
N PRO A 227 -32.99 12.55 -22.44
CA PRO A 227 -31.98 12.75 -23.53
C PRO A 227 -31.54 14.24 -23.79
N SER A 228 -30.39 14.41 -24.49
CA SER A 228 -30.06 15.37 -25.60
C SER A 228 -29.95 16.90 -25.37
N PRO A 229 -29.28 17.72 -26.25
CA PRO A 229 -28.75 17.48 -27.63
C PRO A 229 -27.25 17.84 -27.83
N GLN A 230 -26.44 17.03 -28.50
CA GLN A 230 -26.12 17.00 -29.95
C GLN A 230 -25.49 18.28 -30.55
N PHE A 231 -24.20 18.19 -30.85
CA PHE A 231 -23.57 18.77 -32.05
C PHE A 231 -22.60 17.72 -32.60
N GLU A 232 -22.91 17.15 -33.76
CA GLU A 232 -22.03 16.28 -34.56
C GLU A 232 -21.60 17.01 -35.83
N ILE A 233 -20.40 16.65 -36.33
CA ILE A 233 -19.90 16.49 -37.73
C ILE A 233 -18.39 16.19 -37.55
N SER A 234 -17.70 15.20 -38.11
CA SER A 234 -17.95 13.91 -38.76
C SER A 234 -16.56 13.19 -38.85
N PRO A 235 -16.50 11.88 -39.15
CA PRO A 235 -15.41 10.99 -38.71
C PRO A 235 -14.37 10.72 -39.80
N LEU A 236 -13.09 10.63 -39.42
CA LEU A 236 -12.08 9.95 -40.22
C LEU A 236 -11.27 8.97 -39.35
N LEU A 237 -11.48 7.69 -39.67
CA LEU A 237 -10.72 6.49 -39.28
C LEU A 237 -10.50 6.25 -37.78
N GLN A 238 -11.40 5.50 -37.17
CA GLN A 238 -11.06 4.67 -36.01
C GLN A 238 -11.10 3.19 -36.45
N PRO A 239 -9.97 2.45 -36.39
CA PRO A 239 -10.07 1.01 -36.27
C PRO A 239 -10.53 0.70 -34.85
N ALA A 240 -11.51 -0.20 -34.74
CA ALA A 240 -11.94 -0.77 -33.47
C ALA A 240 -10.76 -1.47 -32.79
N VAL A 241 -10.18 -0.83 -31.78
CA VAL A 241 -9.17 -1.46 -30.91
C VAL A 241 -9.85 -1.91 -29.63
N SER A 242 -10.11 -3.22 -29.57
CA SER A 242 -10.24 -3.98 -28.33
C SER A 242 -9.19 -3.48 -27.35
N SER A 243 -9.63 -2.93 -26.22
CA SER A 243 -8.75 -2.30 -25.22
C SER A 243 -7.92 -3.35 -24.48
N THR A 244 -6.94 -3.93 -25.15
CA THR A 244 -5.86 -4.66 -24.49
C THR A 244 -4.91 -3.63 -23.92
N VAL A 245 -4.83 -3.53 -22.59
CA VAL A 245 -3.82 -2.71 -21.90
C VAL A 245 -2.45 -3.28 -22.27
N THR A 246 -1.76 -2.66 -23.23
CA THR A 246 -0.40 -3.04 -23.60
C THR A 246 0.57 -2.48 -22.55
N VAL A 247 1.24 -3.36 -21.81
CA VAL A 247 2.29 -2.96 -20.86
C VAL A 247 3.53 -2.55 -21.67
N SER A 248 3.71 -1.25 -21.90
CA SER A 248 4.94 -0.72 -22.51
C SER A 248 6.10 -0.74 -21.52
N LEU A 249 7.26 -1.24 -21.96
CA LEU A 249 8.52 -1.14 -21.21
C LEU A 249 9.44 -0.18 -21.97
N ASN A 250 9.85 0.90 -21.32
CA ASN A 250 10.81 1.83 -21.91
C ASN A 250 12.21 1.23 -21.77
N LEU A 251 12.90 1.04 -22.90
CA LEU A 251 14.24 0.49 -22.97
C LEU A 251 15.19 1.53 -23.54
N ASP A 252 16.32 1.74 -22.85
CA ASP A 252 17.42 2.54 -23.36
C ASP A 252 18.20 1.78 -24.45
N VAL A 253 18.83 2.51 -25.38
CA VAL A 253 19.64 1.94 -26.47
C VAL A 253 20.73 1.02 -25.92
N SER A 254 21.35 1.40 -24.80
CA SER A 254 22.39 0.60 -24.14
C SER A 254 21.86 -0.76 -23.67
N THR A 255 20.59 -0.80 -23.23
CA THR A 255 19.94 -2.05 -22.79
C THR A 255 19.70 -2.97 -23.97
N LEU A 256 19.26 -2.43 -25.12
CA LEU A 256 19.08 -3.20 -26.34
C LEU A 256 20.41 -3.75 -26.86
N LEU A 257 21.45 -2.92 -26.92
CA LEU A 257 22.80 -3.32 -27.31
C LEU A 257 23.34 -4.42 -26.41
N ALA A 258 23.18 -4.28 -25.09
CA ALA A 258 23.59 -5.30 -24.15
C ALA A 258 22.79 -6.60 -24.33
N TYR A 259 21.50 -6.53 -24.67
CA TYR A 259 20.67 -7.72 -24.93
C TYR A 259 21.09 -8.50 -26.18
N VAL A 260 21.45 -7.80 -27.26
CA VAL A 260 21.82 -8.43 -28.55
C VAL A 260 23.32 -8.71 -28.68
N SER A 261 24.14 -8.17 -27.79
CA SER A 261 25.60 -8.34 -27.83
C SER A 261 26.00 -9.81 -27.71
N ASN A 262 26.95 -10.24 -28.53
CA ASN A 262 27.54 -11.58 -28.42
C ASN A 262 28.08 -11.86 -27.02
N MET A 263 28.57 -10.84 -26.31
CA MET A 263 29.11 -10.96 -24.96
C MET A 263 28.08 -11.56 -23.99
N THR A 264 26.85 -11.04 -23.97
CA THR A 264 25.75 -11.54 -23.12
C THR A 264 25.05 -12.79 -23.70
N ASN A 265 25.36 -13.13 -24.95
CA ASN A 265 24.80 -14.26 -25.70
C ASN A 265 25.77 -15.46 -25.80
N GLY A 266 26.68 -15.61 -24.86
CA GLY A 266 27.54 -16.80 -24.73
C GLY A 266 29.00 -16.58 -25.10
N HIS A 267 29.38 -15.39 -25.58
CA HIS A 267 30.78 -15.06 -25.91
C HIS A 267 31.53 -14.34 -24.80
N ALA A 268 30.99 -14.29 -23.57
CA ALA A 268 31.68 -13.71 -22.40
C ALA A 268 33.00 -14.43 -22.03
N LYS A 269 33.37 -15.57 -22.64
CA LYS A 269 34.67 -16.23 -22.40
C LYS A 269 35.76 -15.83 -23.39
N PHE A 270 35.42 -15.03 -24.40
CA PHE A 270 36.39 -14.55 -25.37
C PHE A 270 37.34 -13.52 -24.72
N ARG A 271 38.62 -13.57 -25.06
CA ARG A 271 39.60 -12.54 -24.69
C ARG A 271 39.68 -11.54 -25.83
N TYR A 272 39.29 -10.30 -25.55
CA TYR A 272 39.27 -9.23 -26.53
C TYR A 272 40.64 -8.57 -26.62
N LEU A 273 40.90 -7.90 -27.75
CA LEU A 273 42.15 -7.15 -27.95
C LEU A 273 42.20 -5.94 -26.99
N GLU A 274 41.03 -5.34 -26.75
CA GLU A 274 40.86 -4.21 -25.85
C GLU A 274 40.63 -4.68 -24.41
N ASP A 275 41.44 -4.16 -23.48
CA ASP A 275 41.36 -4.50 -22.06
C ASP A 275 39.99 -4.20 -21.44
N LEU A 276 39.35 -3.11 -21.87
CA LEU A 276 38.01 -2.73 -21.41
C LEU A 276 36.95 -3.78 -21.76
N LEU A 277 37.01 -4.36 -22.96
CA LEU A 277 36.06 -5.40 -23.39
C LEU A 277 36.32 -6.72 -22.66
N THR A 278 37.59 -7.03 -22.36
CA THR A 278 37.95 -8.18 -21.54
C THR A 278 37.42 -8.05 -20.11
N LEU A 279 37.51 -6.85 -19.52
CA LEU A 279 36.93 -6.56 -18.21
C LEU A 279 35.40 -6.64 -18.22
N GLN A 280 34.73 -6.14 -19.26
CA GLN A 280 33.28 -6.30 -19.41
C GLN A 280 32.87 -7.78 -19.52
N ALA A 281 33.65 -8.59 -20.23
CA ALA A 281 33.42 -10.03 -20.31
C ALA A 281 33.60 -10.72 -18.95
N GLU A 282 34.56 -10.29 -18.13
CA GLU A 282 34.70 -10.73 -16.73
C GLU A 282 33.47 -10.39 -15.88
N TRP A 283 32.95 -9.17 -16.02
CA TRP A 283 31.72 -8.76 -15.33
C TRP A 283 30.51 -9.59 -15.78
N GLU A 284 30.34 -9.84 -17.08
CA GLU A 284 29.24 -10.68 -17.57
C GLU A 284 29.34 -12.13 -17.06
N ARG A 285 30.55 -12.68 -16.88
CA ARG A 285 30.73 -14.03 -16.29
C ARG A 285 30.35 -14.08 -14.80
N SER A 286 30.65 -13.03 -14.05
CA SER A 286 30.33 -12.94 -12.62
C SER A 286 28.88 -12.55 -12.35
N ARG A 287 28.28 -11.75 -13.22
CA ARG A 287 26.90 -11.25 -13.12
C ARG A 287 26.26 -11.19 -14.52
N PRO A 288 25.73 -12.32 -15.02
CA PRO A 288 25.14 -12.38 -16.35
C PRO A 288 23.90 -11.48 -16.48
N LEU A 289 23.88 -10.65 -17.52
CA LEU A 289 22.82 -9.67 -17.74
C LEU A 289 21.58 -10.28 -18.43
N LYS A 290 21.78 -11.24 -19.34
CA LYS A 290 20.71 -11.83 -20.16
C LYS A 290 19.56 -12.45 -19.34
N PRO A 291 19.80 -13.24 -18.27
CA PRO A 291 18.72 -13.78 -17.45
C PRO A 291 17.86 -12.69 -16.77
N PHE A 292 18.51 -11.60 -16.35
CA PHE A 292 17.81 -10.45 -15.77
C PHE A 292 16.92 -9.75 -16.79
N LEU A 293 17.44 -9.48 -17.99
CA LEU A 293 16.68 -8.87 -19.09
C LEU A 293 15.53 -9.78 -19.56
N HIS A 294 15.76 -11.10 -19.65
CA HIS A 294 14.69 -12.06 -19.92
C HIS A 294 13.58 -11.97 -18.88
N LYS A 295 13.92 -11.99 -17.58
CA LYS A 295 12.93 -11.85 -16.51
C LYS A 295 12.16 -10.53 -16.62
N LEU A 296 12.84 -9.44 -16.97
CA LEU A 296 12.23 -8.13 -17.18
C LEU A 296 11.25 -8.13 -18.36
N PHE A 297 11.63 -8.72 -19.49
CA PHE A 297 10.80 -8.76 -20.70
C PHE A 297 9.60 -9.71 -20.54
N HIS A 298 9.77 -10.84 -19.87
CA HIS A 298 8.69 -11.82 -19.63
C HIS A 298 7.80 -11.42 -18.44
N GLY A 299 8.33 -10.71 -17.44
CA GLY A 299 7.56 -10.26 -16.27
C GLY A 299 6.44 -9.27 -16.61
N ASN A 300 6.57 -8.55 -17.71
CA ASN A 300 5.54 -7.65 -18.25
C ASN A 300 4.53 -8.36 -19.16
N CYS A 301 4.76 -9.64 -19.46
CA CYS A 301 3.94 -10.47 -20.32
C CYS A 301 3.20 -11.53 -19.45
N LYS A 302 2.28 -11.08 -18.60
CA LYS A 302 1.28 -11.97 -17.99
C LYS A 302 -0.12 -11.52 -18.38
N SER A 303 -0.42 -11.62 -19.67
CA SER A 303 -1.77 -11.99 -20.12
C SER A 303 -1.72 -13.47 -20.50
N SER A 304 -2.53 -14.26 -19.83
CA SER A 304 -2.80 -15.65 -20.16
C SER A 304 -3.37 -15.76 -21.57
N GLY A 305 -2.61 -16.35 -22.49
CA GLY A 305 -3.09 -16.87 -23.77
C GLY A 305 -2.57 -18.30 -23.94
N PRO A 306 -3.36 -19.23 -24.49
CA PRO A 306 -3.02 -20.64 -24.49
C PRO A 306 -1.80 -20.89 -25.37
N VAL A 307 -0.87 -21.66 -24.84
CA VAL A 307 0.25 -22.22 -25.61
C VAL A 307 -0.33 -23.16 -26.65
N ALA A 308 -0.35 -22.72 -27.91
CA ALA A 308 -0.54 -23.63 -29.03
C ALA A 308 0.68 -24.56 -29.09
N LYS A 309 0.45 -25.85 -28.80
CA LYS A 309 1.42 -26.90 -29.09
C LYS A 309 1.47 -27.07 -30.60
N GLY A 310 2.65 -26.84 -31.18
CA GLY A 310 3.08 -27.46 -32.44
C GLY A 310 3.90 -28.70 -32.13
#